data_AF-Q1L9R2-F1
#
_entry.id   AF-Q1L9R2-F1
#
_cell.length_a   1.000
_cell.length_b   1.000
_cell.length_c   1.000
_cell.angle_alpha   90.00
_cell.angle_beta   90.00
_cell.angle_gamma   90.00
#
_symmetry.space_group_name_H-M   'P 1'
#
loop_
_entity.id
_entity.type
_entity.pdbx_description
1 polymer ?
#
loop_
_entity_poly.entity_id
_entity_poly.type
_entity_poly.pdbx_seq_one_letter_code
_entity_poly.pdbx_strand_id
1 'polypeptide(L)'
;MRVLSAAARKALSEQKDVSTRRTRKRLEQALQRLSRGTPETVIIGSRLTVSNVAKEAGVDRATLYRFHQPVLDAIRKAAGDSKPSAKKTRRNLTESEAKLKEYRALVEDAQSEVAALARINYRLDARIRELEELIRIRDRVITDLQLQLNQRPDSRQPTPLKRPRA
;
A
#
# COMPACT_ATOMS: atom_id res chain seq x y z
N MET A 1 36.76 -43.69 48.19
CA MET A 1 36.13 -42.61 47.41
C MET A 1 36.14 -43.02 45.93
N ARG A 2 34.99 -43.35 45.31
CA ARG A 2 34.93 -43.72 43.88
C ARG A 2 35.14 -42.46 43.03
N VAL A 3 36.32 -42.34 42.43
CA VAL A 3 36.62 -41.26 41.47
C VAL A 3 35.97 -41.65 40.14
N LEU A 4 35.02 -40.83 39.66
CA LEU A 4 34.41 -41.02 38.33
C LEU A 4 35.50 -41.07 37.26
N SER A 5 35.42 -42.04 36.34
CA SER A 5 36.36 -42.17 35.22
C SER A 5 36.32 -40.91 34.34
N ALA A 6 37.44 -40.60 33.68
CA ALA A 6 37.53 -39.44 32.78
C ALA A 6 36.46 -39.47 31.67
N ALA A 7 36.13 -40.67 31.18
CA ALA A 7 35.05 -40.88 30.22
C ALA A 7 33.66 -40.51 30.78
N ALA A 8 33.37 -40.88 32.03
CA ALA A 8 32.10 -40.54 32.69
C ALA A 8 31.96 -39.04 32.94
N ARG A 9 33.06 -38.35 33.28
CA ARG A 9 33.07 -36.87 33.43
C ARG A 9 32.82 -36.16 32.10
N LYS A 10 33.42 -36.67 31.02
CA LYS A 10 33.23 -36.12 29.67
C LYS A 10 31.79 -36.28 29.19
N ALA A 11 31.22 -37.48 29.32
CA ALA A 11 29.82 -37.75 28.96
C ALA A 11 28.83 -36.86 29.73
N LEU A 12 29.08 -36.62 31.02
CA LEU A 12 28.25 -35.74 31.85
C LEU A 12 28.33 -34.27 31.40
N SER A 13 29.52 -33.80 30.99
CA SER A 13 29.69 -32.44 30.45
C SER A 13 28.92 -32.28 29.15
N GLU A 14 29.04 -33.24 28.23
CA GLU A 14 28.36 -33.21 26.94
C GLU A 14 26.83 -33.21 27.11
N GLN A 15 26.31 -34.04 28.02
CA GLN A 15 24.88 -34.05 28.33
C GLN A 15 24.39 -32.70 28.89
N LYS A 16 25.21 -32.07 29.75
CA LYS A 16 24.91 -30.74 30.31
C LYS A 16 24.90 -29.67 29.22
N ASP A 17 25.84 -29.72 28.28
CA ASP A 17 25.92 -28.77 27.17
C ASP A 17 24.72 -28.89 26.22
N VAL A 18 24.32 -30.13 25.90
CA VAL A 18 23.12 -30.40 25.08
C VAL A 18 21.86 -29.88 25.77
N SER A 19 21.72 -30.14 27.07
CA SER A 19 20.60 -29.63 27.87
C SER A 19 20.55 -28.09 27.86
N THR A 20 21.69 -27.45 28.09
CA THR A 20 21.81 -25.98 28.13
C THR A 20 21.45 -25.36 26.78
N ARG A 21 21.90 -25.95 25.66
CA ARG A 21 21.53 -25.49 24.31
C ARG A 21 20.03 -25.63 24.03
N ARG A 22 19.42 -26.73 24.45
CA ARG A 22 17.97 -26.96 24.28
C ARG A 22 17.15 -25.93 25.04
N THR A 23 17.53 -25.64 26.29
CA THR A 23 16.89 -24.61 27.12
C THR A 23 17.04 -23.23 26.50
N ARG A 24 18.23 -22.88 26.01
CA ARG A 24 18.46 -21.62 25.30
C ARG A 24 17.55 -21.44 24.08
N LYS A 25 17.41 -22.47 23.25
CA LYS A 25 16.54 -22.41 22.06
C LYS A 25 15.08 -22.13 22.43
N ARG A 26 14.57 -22.76 23.49
CA ARG A 26 13.21 -22.52 24.00
C ARG A 26 13.02 -21.06 24.45
N LEU A 27 14.01 -20.51 25.13
CA LEU A 27 14.00 -19.12 25.58
C LEU A 27 14.03 -18.12 24.43
N GLU A 28 14.82 -18.38 23.40
CA GLU A 28 14.87 -17.55 22.19
C GLU A 28 13.53 -17.57 21.43
N GLN A 29 12.89 -18.74 21.33
CA GLN A 29 11.56 -18.88 20.73
C GLN A 29 10.48 -18.16 21.54
N ALA A 30 10.52 -18.27 22.87
CA ALA A 30 9.62 -17.55 23.77
C ALA A 30 9.80 -16.03 23.65
N LEU A 31 11.04 -15.55 23.54
CA LEU A 31 11.34 -14.14 23.29
C LEU A 31 10.73 -13.65 21.97
N GLN A 32 10.87 -14.43 20.88
CA GLN A 32 10.29 -14.10 19.58
C GLN A 32 8.77 -14.05 19.62
N ARG A 33 8.12 -15.03 20.27
CA ARG A 33 6.66 -15.08 20.44
C ARG A 33 6.14 -13.85 21.18
N LEU A 34 6.74 -13.53 22.34
CA LEU A 34 6.37 -12.35 23.11
C LEU A 34 6.64 -11.04 22.36
N SER A 35 7.74 -10.95 21.62
CA SER A 35 8.05 -9.77 20.79
C SER A 35 7.07 -9.57 19.64
N ARG A 36 6.50 -10.64 19.09
CA ARG A 36 5.50 -10.61 18.01
C ARG A 36 4.06 -10.49 18.53
N GLY A 37 3.85 -10.48 19.84
CA GLY A 37 2.51 -10.42 20.44
C GLY A 37 1.71 -11.72 20.31
N THR A 38 2.38 -12.86 20.08
CA THR A 38 1.77 -14.20 19.95
C THR A 38 2.25 -15.15 21.05
N PRO A 39 2.04 -14.83 22.35
CA PRO A 39 2.39 -15.74 23.44
C PRO A 39 1.43 -16.94 23.49
N GLU A 40 1.97 -18.11 23.87
CA GLU A 40 1.21 -19.35 24.05
C GLU A 40 0.82 -19.58 25.51
N THR A 41 1.70 -19.20 26.46
CA THR A 41 1.50 -19.47 27.89
C THR A 41 1.15 -18.21 28.67
N VAL A 42 1.77 -17.07 28.35
CA VAL A 42 1.45 -15.78 29.00
C VAL A 42 0.29 -15.07 28.29
N ILE A 43 -0.38 -14.17 29.00
CA ILE A 43 -1.50 -13.39 28.46
C ILE A 43 -1.05 -12.55 27.26
N ILE A 44 -1.86 -12.50 26.21
CA ILE A 44 -1.64 -11.68 25.02
C ILE A 44 -1.52 -10.20 25.44
N GLY A 45 -0.49 -9.50 24.94
CA GLY A 45 -0.18 -8.12 25.35
C GLY A 45 0.66 -7.99 26.62
N SER A 46 1.12 -9.10 27.20
CA SER A 46 2.07 -9.08 28.32
C SER A 46 3.38 -8.38 27.94
N ARG A 47 3.91 -7.58 28.88
CA ARG A 47 5.19 -6.87 28.67
C ARG A 47 6.35 -7.84 28.47
N LEU A 48 7.29 -7.46 27.59
CA LEU A 48 8.55 -8.16 27.38
C LEU A 48 9.45 -8.00 28.62
N THR A 49 9.35 -8.95 29.54
CA THR A 49 10.15 -8.97 30.79
C THR A 49 10.78 -10.34 30.97
N VAL A 50 11.88 -10.39 31.72
CA VAL A 50 12.59 -11.63 32.07
C VAL A 50 11.63 -12.67 32.66
N SER A 51 10.76 -12.22 33.57
CA SER A 51 9.72 -13.02 34.21
C SER A 51 8.76 -13.67 33.23
N ASN A 52 8.30 -12.93 32.22
CA ASN A 52 7.32 -13.40 31.25
C ASN A 52 7.98 -14.32 30.21
N VAL A 53 9.21 -14.03 29.79
CA VAL A 53 9.97 -14.90 28.88
C VAL A 53 10.30 -16.24 29.53
N ALA A 54 10.67 -16.24 30.81
CA ALA A 54 10.91 -17.47 31.57
C ALA A 54 9.64 -18.33 31.72
N LYS A 55 8.50 -17.70 32.05
CA LYS A 55 7.19 -18.36 32.10
C LYS A 55 6.77 -18.94 30.75
N GLU A 56 6.91 -18.17 29.68
CA GLU A 56 6.59 -18.59 28.31
C GLU A 56 7.44 -19.77 27.84
N ALA A 57 8.71 -19.83 28.26
CA ALA A 57 9.60 -20.93 27.91
C ALA A 57 9.46 -22.16 28.85
N GLY A 58 8.70 -22.06 29.94
CA GLY A 58 8.63 -23.08 30.98
C GLY A 58 9.94 -23.30 31.73
N VAL A 59 10.75 -22.25 31.89
CA VAL A 59 12.07 -22.30 32.54
C VAL A 59 12.06 -21.44 33.81
N ASP A 60 12.74 -21.89 34.86
CA ASP A 60 12.88 -21.09 36.08
C ASP A 60 13.77 -19.86 35.85
N ARG A 61 13.45 -18.76 36.53
CA ARG A 61 14.18 -17.49 36.42
C ARG A 61 15.63 -17.65 36.87
N ALA A 62 15.91 -18.45 37.90
CA ALA A 62 17.27 -18.63 38.39
C ALA A 62 18.16 -19.31 37.33
N THR A 63 17.60 -20.25 36.56
CA THR A 63 18.31 -20.90 35.44
C THR A 63 18.71 -19.87 34.38
N LEU A 64 17.85 -18.89 34.11
CA LEU A 64 18.11 -17.84 33.14
C LEU A 64 19.31 -16.97 33.53
N TYR A 65 19.31 -16.49 34.79
CA TYR A 65 20.41 -15.66 35.33
C TYR A 65 21.73 -16.42 35.43
N ARG A 66 21.68 -17.72 35.71
CA ARG A 66 22.88 -18.52 35.97
C ARG A 66 23.55 -19.03 34.69
N PHE A 67 22.78 -19.40 33.66
CA PHE A 67 23.30 -20.12 32.49
C PHE A 67 23.03 -19.44 31.15
N HIS A 68 22.19 -18.40 31.10
CA HIS A 68 21.69 -17.85 29.83
C HIS A 68 21.80 -16.32 29.73
N GLN A 69 22.99 -15.78 30.04
CA GLN A 69 23.28 -14.35 29.90
C GLN A 69 22.98 -13.77 28.49
N PRO A 70 23.29 -14.45 27.37
CA PRO A 70 23.00 -13.90 26.04
C PRO A 70 21.51 -13.61 25.80
N VAL A 71 20.63 -14.43 26.40
CA VAL A 71 19.17 -14.24 26.30
C VAL A 71 18.75 -13.04 27.14
N LEU A 72 19.33 -12.84 28.33
CA LEU A 72 19.08 -11.67 29.16
C LEU A 72 19.42 -10.37 28.45
N ASP A 73 20.54 -10.33 27.74
CA ASP A 73 20.93 -9.15 26.97
C ASP A 73 20.00 -8.91 25.78
N ALA A 74 19.54 -9.98 25.12
CA ALA A 74 18.53 -9.89 24.07
C ALA A 74 17.18 -9.34 24.60
N ILE A 75 16.74 -9.80 25.78
CA ILE A 75 15.54 -9.29 26.46
C ILE A 75 15.69 -7.80 26.77
N ARG A 76 16.85 -7.37 27.31
CA ARG A 76 17.09 -5.96 27.65
C ARG A 76 17.08 -5.06 26.42
N LYS A 77 17.72 -5.49 25.33
CA LYS A 77 17.71 -4.75 24.05
C LYS A 77 16.28 -4.59 23.53
N ALA A 78 15.56 -5.70 23.39
CA ALA A 78 14.20 -5.69 22.87
C ALA A 78 13.20 -4.94 23.79
N ALA A 79 13.38 -5.00 25.12
CA ALA A 79 12.57 -4.24 26.08
C ALA A 79 12.91 -2.74 26.10
N GLY A 80 14.17 -2.37 25.80
CA GLY A 80 14.61 -1.00 25.66
C GLY A 80 14.07 -0.32 24.39
N ASP A 81 14.09 -1.03 23.26
CA ASP A 81 13.56 -0.56 21.99
C ASP A 81 12.03 -0.39 22.00
N SER A 82 11.34 -1.17 22.84
CA SER A 82 9.87 -1.16 22.97
C SER A 82 9.30 0.08 23.67
N LYS A 83 10.15 0.97 24.23
CA LYS A 83 9.70 2.27 24.75
C LYS A 83 10.03 3.39 23.76
N PRO A 84 9.12 3.76 22.84
CA PRO A 84 9.21 5.08 22.23
C PRO A 84 9.07 6.10 23.37
N SER A 85 10.08 6.94 23.54
CA SER A 85 10.01 8.10 24.44
C SER A 85 8.71 8.86 24.15
N ALA A 86 7.94 9.20 25.18
CA ALA A 86 6.70 9.96 25.02
C ALA A 86 6.88 11.24 24.18
N LYS A 87 8.10 11.80 24.19
CA LYS A 87 8.51 12.94 23.35
C LYS A 87 8.57 12.58 21.86
N LYS A 88 9.07 11.40 21.51
CA LYS A 88 9.13 10.90 20.13
C LYS A 88 7.72 10.58 19.61
N THR A 89 6.88 9.95 20.43
CA THR A 89 5.47 9.68 20.08
C THR A 89 4.70 10.97 19.82
N ARG A 90 4.84 11.98 20.69
CA ARG A 90 4.19 13.29 20.51
C ARG A 90 4.67 14.01 19.25
N ARG A 91 5.98 14.00 18.97
CA ARG A 91 6.54 14.60 17.74
C ARG A 91 6.01 13.91 16.49
N ASN A 92 6.00 12.58 16.46
CA ASN A 92 5.46 11.82 15.35
C ASN A 92 3.98 12.11 15.12
N LEU A 93 3.21 12.27 16.21
CA LEU A 93 1.79 12.62 16.12
C LEU A 93 1.60 14.02 15.50
N THR A 94 2.32 15.03 16.00
CA THR A 94 2.24 16.40 15.45
C THR A 94 2.69 16.47 13.99
N GLU A 95 3.73 15.71 13.61
CA GLU A 95 4.17 15.62 12.21
C GLU A 95 3.12 14.94 11.32
N SER A 96 2.46 13.90 11.83
CA SER A 96 1.39 13.22 11.09
C SER A 96 0.14 14.10 10.93
N GLU A 97 -0.21 14.88 11.95
CA GLU A 97 -1.33 15.83 11.91
C GLU A 97 -1.06 16.96 10.91
N ALA A 98 0.17 17.47 10.87
CA ALA A 98 0.58 18.49 9.90
C ALA A 98 0.45 17.97 8.45
N LYS A 99 0.96 16.76 8.19
CA LYS A 99 0.84 16.11 6.87
C LYS A 99 -0.62 15.86 6.47
N LEU A 100 -1.46 15.41 7.41
CA LEU A 100 -2.88 15.22 7.15
C LEU A 100 -3.58 16.53 6.77
N LYS A 101 -3.22 17.64 7.41
CA LYS A 101 -3.76 18.96 7.06
C LYS A 101 -3.33 19.38 5.66
N GLU A 102 -2.07 19.18 5.31
CA GLU A 102 -1.53 19.47 3.97
C GLU A 102 -2.22 18.63 2.89
N TYR A 103 -2.34 17.32 3.10
CA TYR A 103 -3.04 16.44 2.15
C TYR A 103 -4.52 16.80 2.00
N ARG A 104 -5.19 17.25 3.06
CA ARG A 104 -6.58 17.72 2.97
C ARG A 104 -6.70 18.96 2.10
N ALA A 105 -5.80 19.93 2.26
CA ALA A 105 -5.78 21.13 1.41
C ALA A 105 -5.56 20.77 -0.06
N LEU A 106 -4.59 19.91 -0.37
CA LEU A 106 -4.33 19.45 -1.73
C LEU A 106 -5.53 18.72 -2.36
N VAL A 107 -6.26 17.94 -1.57
CA VAL A 107 -7.48 17.26 -2.06
C VAL A 107 -8.58 18.27 -2.36
N GLU A 108 -8.76 19.28 -1.51
CA GLU A 108 -9.76 20.33 -1.72
C GLU A 108 -9.45 21.15 -2.98
N ASP A 109 -8.19 21.55 -3.17
CA ASP A 109 -7.72 22.25 -4.36
C ASP A 109 -7.96 21.41 -5.61
N ALA A 110 -7.56 20.13 -5.61
CA ALA A 110 -7.77 19.22 -6.74
C ALA A 110 -9.26 19.02 -7.05
N GLN A 111 -10.11 18.92 -6.04
CA GLN A 111 -11.56 18.81 -6.23
C GLN A 111 -12.14 20.08 -6.87
N SER A 112 -11.64 21.25 -6.48
CA SER A 112 -12.06 22.53 -7.07
C SER A 112 -11.67 22.62 -8.56
N GLU A 113 -10.47 22.17 -8.92
CA GLU A 113 -9.98 22.13 -10.29
C GLU A 113 -10.81 21.17 -11.16
N VAL A 114 -11.08 19.96 -10.64
CA VAL A 114 -11.92 18.98 -11.33
C VAL A 114 -13.32 19.53 -11.58
N ALA A 115 -13.91 20.22 -10.60
CA ALA A 115 -15.22 20.84 -10.76
C ALA A 115 -15.21 21.97 -11.82
N ALA A 116 -14.14 22.77 -11.87
CA ALA A 116 -13.97 23.81 -12.88
C ALA A 116 -13.83 23.20 -14.29
N LEU A 117 -13.01 22.16 -14.45
CA LEU A 117 -12.83 21.44 -15.71
C LEU A 117 -14.12 20.76 -16.17
N ALA A 118 -14.87 20.15 -15.26
CA ALA A 118 -16.16 19.53 -15.60
C ALA A 118 -17.17 20.55 -16.15
N ARG A 119 -17.21 21.76 -15.58
CA ARG A 119 -18.06 22.86 -16.09
C ARG A 119 -17.63 23.30 -17.48
N ILE A 120 -16.33 23.44 -17.72
CA ILE A 120 -15.79 23.80 -19.03
C ILE A 120 -16.13 22.72 -20.06
N ASN A 121 -15.91 21.45 -19.74
CA ASN A 121 -16.22 20.33 -20.62
C ASN A 121 -17.71 20.30 -20.97
N TYR A 122 -18.61 20.44 -19.99
CA TYR A 122 -20.04 20.49 -20.25
C TYR A 122 -20.43 21.60 -21.24
N ARG A 123 -19.83 22.79 -21.09
CA ARG A 123 -20.05 23.91 -22.02
C ARG A 123 -19.50 23.63 -23.42
N LEU A 124 -18.31 23.01 -23.51
CA LEU A 124 -17.71 22.64 -24.79
C LEU A 124 -18.55 21.56 -25.49
N ASP A 125 -19.03 20.55 -24.76
CA ASP A 125 -19.91 19.50 -25.29
C ASP A 125 -21.22 20.08 -25.84
N ALA A 126 -21.83 21.03 -25.12
CA ALA A 126 -23.01 21.72 -25.59
C ALA A 126 -22.73 22.47 -26.91
N ARG A 127 -21.58 23.15 -27.01
CA ARG A 127 -21.18 23.87 -28.23
C ARG A 127 -20.88 22.92 -29.39
N ILE A 128 -20.24 21.78 -29.13
CA ILE A 128 -19.98 20.74 -30.14
C ILE A 128 -21.30 20.26 -30.73
N ARG A 129 -22.28 19.90 -29.89
CA ARG A 129 -23.60 19.45 -30.34
C ARG A 129 -24.32 20.49 -31.21
N GLU A 130 -24.28 21.76 -30.81
CA GLU A 130 -24.87 22.85 -31.59
C GLU A 130 -24.19 22.97 -32.97
N LEU A 131 -22.87 22.92 -33.02
CA LEU A 131 -22.10 23.00 -34.26
C LEU A 131 -22.34 21.79 -35.18
N GLU A 132 -22.41 20.59 -34.62
CA GLU A 132 -22.74 19.37 -35.36
C GLU A 132 -24.12 19.46 -36.00
N GLU A 133 -25.12 20.00 -35.29
CA GLU A 133 -26.46 20.17 -35.85
C GLU A 133 -26.48 21.21 -36.98
N LEU A 134 -25.75 22.33 -36.82
CA LEU A 134 -25.59 23.32 -37.89
C LEU A 134 -24.88 22.76 -39.12
N ILE A 135 -23.93 21.82 -38.94
CA ILE A 135 -23.28 21.13 -40.06
C ILE A 135 -24.29 20.22 -40.76
N ARG A 136 -25.05 19.41 -40.02
CA ARG A 136 -26.08 18.52 -40.59
C ARG A 136 -27.12 19.28 -41.41
N ILE A 137 -27.59 20.43 -40.92
CA ILE A 137 -28.54 21.28 -41.65
C ILE A 137 -27.91 21.77 -42.95
N ARG A 138 -26.65 22.24 -42.90
CA ARG A 138 -25.93 22.70 -44.09
C ARG A 138 -25.73 21.59 -45.11
N ASP A 139 -25.35 20.39 -44.66
CA ASP A 139 -25.15 19.24 -45.55
C ASP A 139 -26.44 18.89 -46.28
N ARG A 140 -27.60 18.89 -45.60
CA ARG A 140 -28.91 18.68 -46.23
C ARG A 140 -29.18 19.71 -47.34
N VAL A 141 -29.00 20.99 -47.02
CA VAL A 141 -29.20 22.08 -48.01
C VAL A 141 -28.26 21.91 -49.21
N ILE A 142 -26.99 21.58 -48.99
CA ILE A 142 -26.03 21.33 -50.06
C ILE A 142 -26.49 20.15 -50.93
N THR A 143 -26.93 19.05 -50.33
CA THR A 143 -27.41 17.88 -51.08
C THR A 143 -28.66 18.18 -51.90
N ASP A 144 -29.62 18.94 -51.35
CA ASP A 144 -30.83 19.36 -52.06
C ASP A 144 -30.50 20.26 -53.24
N LEU A 145 -29.60 21.23 -53.04
CA LEU A 145 -29.14 22.13 -54.11
C LEU A 145 -28.38 21.37 -55.21
N GLN A 146 -27.54 20.41 -54.84
CA GLN A 146 -26.85 19.54 -55.80
C GLN A 146 -27.84 18.72 -56.64
N LEU A 147 -28.89 18.17 -56.00
CA LEU A 147 -29.93 17.44 -56.71
C LEU A 147 -30.66 18.35 -57.71
N GLN A 148 -31.04 19.55 -57.30
CA GLN A 148 -31.69 20.54 -58.18
C GLN A 148 -30.81 20.93 -59.36
N LEU A 149 -29.50 21.15 -59.13
CA LEU A 149 -28.56 21.45 -60.21
C LEU A 149 -28.42 20.30 -61.19
N ASN A 150 -28.35 19.06 -60.71
CA ASN A 150 -28.25 17.86 -61.55
C ASN A 150 -29.52 17.57 -62.35
N GLN A 151 -30.69 17.99 -61.85
CA GLN A 151 -31.98 17.83 -62.52
C GLN A 151 -32.33 18.98 -63.49
N ARG A 152 -31.56 20.08 -63.50
CA ARG A 152 -31.77 21.13 -64.50
C ARG A 152 -31.43 20.58 -65.89
N PRO A 153 -32.39 20.53 -66.82
CA PRO A 153 -32.09 20.11 -68.18
C PRO A 153 -31.07 21.08 -68.78
N ASP A 154 -30.06 20.54 -69.45
CA ASP A 154 -29.02 21.32 -70.11
C ASP A 154 -29.69 22.16 -71.21
N SER A 155 -29.98 23.44 -70.89
CA SER A 155 -30.61 24.39 -71.80
C SER A 155 -29.65 24.84 -72.92
N ARG A 156 -28.53 24.13 -73.09
CA ARG A 156 -27.53 24.31 -74.14
C ARG A 156 -27.62 23.18 -75.17
N GLN A 157 -28.82 22.83 -75.64
CA GLN A 157 -28.88 22.14 -76.92
C GLN A 157 -28.65 23.18 -78.03
N PRO A 158 -27.57 23.08 -78.82
CA PRO A 158 -27.38 23.96 -79.96
C PRO A 158 -28.50 23.68 -80.96
N THR A 159 -29.36 24.66 -81.20
CA THR A 159 -30.40 24.60 -82.22
C THR A 159 -29.73 24.31 -83.57
N PRO A 160 -30.06 23.21 -84.28
CA PRO A 160 -29.43 22.91 -85.55
C PRO A 160 -29.84 23.99 -86.56
N LEU A 161 -28.86 24.76 -87.04
CA LEU A 161 -29.03 25.74 -88.11
C LEU A 161 -29.56 25.00 -89.35
N LYS A 162 -30.83 25.25 -89.70
CA LYS A 162 -31.43 24.78 -90.95
C LYS A 162 -30.63 25.35 -92.11
N ARG A 163 -29.94 24.47 -92.86
CA ARG A 163 -29.32 24.86 -94.13
C ARG A 163 -30.44 25.16 -95.14
N PRO A 164 -30.34 26.29 -95.88
CA PRO A 164 -31.30 26.58 -96.94
C PRO A 164 -31.18 25.52 -98.04
N ARG A 165 -32.33 25.07 -98.55
CA ARG A 165 -32.38 24.13 -99.68
C ARG A 165 -31.89 24.85 -100.94
N ALA A 166 -31.05 24.15 -101.70
CA ALA A 166 -30.52 24.55 -103.00
C ALA A 166 -31.64 24.75 -104.03
#